data_AF-A0A2R6MY51-F1
#
_entry.id   AF-A0A2R6MY51-F1
#
_cell.length_a   1.000
_cell.length_b   1.000
_cell.length_c   1.000
_cell.angle_alpha   90.00
_cell.angle_beta   90.00
_cell.angle_gamma   90.00
#
_symmetry.space_group_name_H-M   'P 1'
#
loop_
_entity.id
_entity.type
_entity.pdbx_description
1 polymer ?
#
loop_
_entity_poly.entity_id
_entity_poly.type
_entity_poly.pdbx_seq_one_letter_code
_entity_poly.pdbx_strand_id
1 'polypeptide(L)'
;MTLDEPDRDTSFLYGFARRGDTEALVARLRNAEEPVVRQRAAELLGDFDDLRQQAQQYEVTEGLIGAAIEDEDDSVRVRAIDSLYRHGQASLGRLVERLAGDAAETGDRRGGHQLRRHHLRA
;
A
#
# COMPACT_ATOMS: atom_id res chain seq x y z
N MET A 1 -6.39 -28.81 -6.47
CA MET A 1 -5.10 -28.28 -5.99
C MET A 1 -4.29 -27.98 -7.23
N THR A 2 -4.38 -26.74 -7.73
CA THR A 2 -3.73 -26.32 -8.97
C THR A 2 -2.56 -25.44 -8.55
N LEU A 3 -1.43 -26.06 -8.22
CA LEU A 3 -0.17 -25.37 -7.99
C LEU A 3 0.65 -25.52 -9.27
N ASP A 4 0.38 -24.63 -10.22
CA ASP A 4 1.28 -24.25 -11.31
C ASP A 4 0.62 -23.04 -11.98
N GLU A 5 0.58 -21.93 -11.24
CA GLU A 5 0.59 -20.63 -11.91
C GLU A 5 1.99 -20.49 -12.53
N PRO A 6 2.11 -20.08 -13.80
CA PRO A 6 3.40 -19.95 -14.45
C PRO A 6 4.27 -19.08 -13.56
N ASP A 7 5.45 -19.58 -13.22
CA ASP A 7 6.50 -18.88 -12.49
C ASP A 7 6.78 -17.56 -13.23
N ARG A 8 6.01 -16.52 -12.90
CA ARG A 8 6.18 -15.18 -13.44
C ARG A 8 7.44 -14.68 -12.77
N ASP A 9 8.56 -14.94 -13.43
CA ASP A 9 9.89 -14.76 -12.89
C ASP A 9 10.03 -13.43 -12.15
N THR A 10 9.98 -13.48 -10.82
CA THR A 10 10.19 -12.32 -9.95
C THR A 10 11.67 -12.18 -9.56
N SER A 11 12.57 -13.00 -10.12
CA SER A 11 14.00 -13.04 -9.76
C SER A 11 14.68 -11.69 -9.96
N PHE A 12 14.21 -10.91 -10.93
CA PHE A 12 14.74 -9.55 -11.18
C PHE A 12 14.56 -8.61 -9.98
N LEU A 13 13.52 -8.80 -9.15
CA LEU A 13 13.28 -7.97 -7.96
C LEU A 13 14.38 -8.15 -6.91
N TYR A 14 14.92 -9.36 -6.76
CA TYR A 14 16.05 -9.61 -5.87
C TYR A 14 17.30 -8.86 -6.33
N GLY A 15 17.43 -8.57 -7.62
CA GLY A 15 18.47 -7.69 -8.16
C GLY A 15 18.38 -6.27 -7.59
N PHE A 16 17.17 -5.69 -7.52
CA PHE A 16 16.95 -4.38 -6.90
C PHE A 16 17.22 -4.44 -5.40
N ALA A 17 16.69 -5.44 -4.71
CA ALA A 17 16.88 -5.60 -3.27
C ALA A 17 18.36 -5.72 -2.88
N ARG A 18 19.15 -6.53 -3.60
CA ARG A 18 20.59 -6.68 -3.36
C ARG A 18 21.38 -5.39 -3.54
N ARG A 19 20.92 -4.47 -4.38
CA ARG A 19 21.53 -3.15 -4.60
C ARG A 19 21.00 -2.08 -3.65
N GLY A 20 19.99 -2.39 -2.83
CA GLY A 20 19.28 -1.40 -2.02
C GLY A 20 18.47 -0.41 -2.86
N ASP A 21 18.06 -0.81 -4.06
CA ASP A 21 17.32 0.03 -5.01
C ASP A 21 15.83 0.04 -4.65
N THR A 22 15.51 0.71 -3.54
CA THR A 22 14.15 0.78 -3.00
C THR A 22 13.20 1.56 -3.89
N GLU A 23 13.70 2.53 -4.66
CA GLU A 23 12.93 3.29 -5.65
C GLU A 23 12.40 2.36 -6.75
N ALA A 24 13.26 1.50 -7.30
CA ALA A 24 12.83 0.51 -8.30
C ALA A 24 11.81 -0.49 -7.71
N LEU A 25 11.97 -0.90 -6.45
CA LEU A 25 11.00 -1.77 -5.79
C LEU A 25 9.65 -1.06 -5.57
N VAL A 26 9.64 0.20 -5.13
CA VAL A 26 8.41 1.00 -5.01
C VAL A 26 7.74 1.19 -6.38
N ALA A 27 8.51 1.41 -7.44
CA ALA A 27 7.96 1.50 -8.79
C ALA A 27 7.28 0.20 -9.23
N ARG A 28 7.82 -0.97 -8.84
CA ARG A 28 7.19 -2.27 -9.12
C ARG A 28 5.96 -2.52 -8.28
N LEU A 29 5.98 -2.11 -7.00
CA LEU A 29 4.80 -2.16 -6.14
C LEU A 29 3.63 -1.35 -6.72
N ARG A 30 3.88 -0.17 -7.29
CA ARG A 30 2.83 0.72 -7.78
C ARG A 30 2.31 0.36 -9.16
N ASN A 31 3.18 -0.09 -10.07
CA ASN A 31 2.88 -0.07 -11.50
C ASN A 31 2.93 -1.44 -12.19
N ALA A 32 3.34 -2.51 -11.50
CA ALA A 32 3.36 -3.81 -12.14
C ALA A 32 1.94 -4.32 -12.39
N GLU A 33 1.68 -4.81 -13.60
CA GLU A 33 0.36 -5.34 -13.98
C GLU A 33 0.05 -6.61 -13.19
N GLU A 34 1.07 -7.40 -12.88
CA GLU A 34 0.95 -8.69 -12.24
C GLU A 34 0.91 -8.58 -10.71
N PRO A 35 -0.16 -9.02 -10.03
CA PRO A 35 -0.26 -8.93 -8.58
C PRO A 35 0.90 -9.62 -7.85
N VAL A 36 1.38 -10.76 -8.36
CA VAL A 36 2.54 -11.46 -7.80
C VAL A 36 3.82 -10.61 -7.79
N VAL A 37 4.03 -9.75 -8.80
CA VAL A 37 5.17 -8.84 -8.85
C VAL A 37 5.02 -7.72 -7.81
N ARG A 38 3.81 -7.14 -7.69
CA ARG A 38 3.51 -6.13 -6.66
C ARG A 38 3.66 -6.70 -5.25
N GLN A 39 3.13 -7.90 -5.02
CA GLN A 39 3.23 -8.62 -3.74
C GLN A 39 4.70 -8.87 -3.37
N ARG A 40 5.52 -9.39 -4.30
CA ARG A 40 6.95 -9.62 -4.05
C ARG A 40 7.72 -8.33 -3.84
N ALA A 41 7.36 -7.25 -4.52
CA ALA A 41 7.95 -5.94 -4.27
C ALA A 41 7.61 -5.44 -2.85
N ALA A 42 6.35 -5.55 -2.41
CA ALA A 42 5.95 -5.22 -1.04
C ALA A 42 6.71 -6.04 0.00
N GLU A 43 6.90 -7.35 -0.24
CA GLU A 43 7.67 -8.23 0.64
C GLU A 43 9.12 -7.76 0.79
N LEU A 44 9.83 -7.53 -0.32
CA LEU A 44 11.22 -7.11 -0.29
C LEU A 44 11.39 -5.73 0.34
N LEU A 45 10.44 -4.83 0.13
CA LEU A 45 10.44 -3.50 0.77
C LEU A 45 10.36 -3.57 2.29
N GLY A 46 9.77 -4.62 2.86
CA GLY A 46 9.73 -4.81 4.31
C GLY A 46 11.06 -5.26 4.93
N ASP A 47 12.05 -5.62 4.12
CA ASP A 47 13.41 -5.94 4.60
C ASP A 47 14.31 -4.69 4.73
N PHE A 48 13.77 -3.50 4.42
CA PHE A 48 14.45 -2.21 4.48
C PHE A 48 13.97 -1.35 5.67
N ASP A 49 13.79 -1.95 6.83
CA ASP A 49 13.30 -1.30 8.06
C ASP A 49 14.31 -0.30 8.69
N ASP A 50 15.60 -0.41 8.37
CA ASP A 50 16.67 0.47 8.85
C ASP A 50 17.32 1.32 7.72
N LEU A 51 16.49 2.00 6.92
CA LEU A 51 16.99 2.94 5.90
C LEU A 51 17.56 4.20 6.55
N ARG A 52 18.84 4.46 6.29
CA ARG A 52 19.55 5.65 6.82
C ARG A 52 19.07 6.98 6.23
N GLN A 53 18.45 6.95 5.05
CA GLN A 53 17.99 8.14 4.35
C GLN A 53 16.49 8.32 4.57
N GLN A 54 16.12 9.38 5.30
CA GLN A 54 14.72 9.68 5.64
C GLN A 54 13.82 9.79 4.40
N ALA A 55 14.32 10.35 3.29
CA ALA A 55 13.56 10.47 2.05
C ALA A 55 13.19 9.09 1.46
N GLN A 56 14.12 8.13 1.50
CA GLN A 56 13.87 6.76 1.03
C GLN A 56 12.89 6.04 1.95
N GLN A 57 13.06 6.18 3.27
CA GLN A 57 12.14 5.59 4.24
C GLN A 57 10.71 6.12 4.06
N TYR A 58 10.57 7.43 3.83
CA TYR A 58 9.28 8.04 3.54
C TYR A 58 8.66 7.46 2.27
N GLU A 59 9.41 7.39 1.16
CA GLU A 59 8.89 6.87 -0.11
C GLU A 59 8.45 5.40 -0.01
N VAL A 60 9.24 4.56 0.66
CA VAL A 60 8.90 3.16 0.92
C VAL A 60 7.61 3.07 1.75
N THR A 61 7.50 3.87 2.82
CA THR A 61 6.32 3.89 3.67
C THR A 61 5.07 4.33 2.90
N GLU A 62 5.16 5.39 2.08
CA GLU A 62 4.05 5.86 1.24
C GLU A 62 3.64 4.81 0.20
N GLY A 63 4.61 4.16 -0.45
CA GLY A 63 4.33 3.09 -1.41
C GLY A 63 3.56 1.94 -0.77
N LEU A 64 4.00 1.49 0.41
CA LEU A 64 3.35 0.42 1.16
C LEU A 64 1.96 0.83 1.69
N ILE A 65 1.78 2.06 2.18
CA ILE A 65 0.46 2.56 2.61
C ILE A 65 -0.51 2.58 1.43
N GLY A 66 -0.08 3.11 0.27
CA GLY A 66 -0.90 3.12 -0.94
C GLY A 66 -1.34 1.71 -1.33
N ALA A 67 -0.41 0.76 -1.38
CA ALA A 67 -0.73 -0.64 -1.70
C ALA A 67 -1.66 -1.30 -0.67
N ALA A 68 -1.53 -1.00 0.62
CA ALA A 68 -2.40 -1.56 1.66
C ALA A 68 -3.86 -1.10 1.54
N ILE A 69 -4.07 0.12 1.05
CA ILE A 69 -5.39 0.76 0.97
C ILE A 69 -6.03 0.55 -0.41
N GLU A 70 -5.27 0.71 -1.48
CA GLU A 70 -5.79 0.93 -2.83
C GLU A 70 -5.56 -0.25 -3.78
N ASP A 71 -4.64 -1.18 -3.47
CA ASP A 71 -4.37 -2.30 -4.38
C ASP A 71 -5.62 -3.19 -4.51
N GLU A 72 -5.90 -3.64 -5.73
CA GLU A 72 -7.06 -4.49 -6.04
C GLU A 72 -6.91 -5.94 -5.56
N ASP A 73 -5.66 -6.41 -5.33
CA ASP A 73 -5.38 -7.78 -4.92
C ASP A 73 -5.12 -7.87 -3.41
N ASP A 74 -5.94 -8.66 -2.72
CA ASP A 74 -5.86 -8.83 -1.27
C ASP A 74 -4.51 -9.38 -0.79
N SER A 75 -3.81 -10.20 -1.60
CA SER A 75 -2.49 -10.73 -1.26
C SER A 75 -1.43 -9.63 -1.26
N VAL A 76 -1.54 -8.67 -2.18
CA VAL A 76 -0.68 -7.48 -2.20
C VAL A 76 -0.98 -6.61 -0.98
N ARG A 77 -2.25 -6.35 -0.68
CA ARG A 77 -2.68 -5.55 0.47
C ARG A 77 -2.16 -6.13 1.78
N VAL A 78 -2.36 -7.43 2.02
CA VAL A 78 -1.87 -8.14 3.21
C VAL A 78 -0.35 -8.03 3.29
N ARG A 79 0.36 -8.26 2.18
CA ARG A 79 1.82 -8.18 2.20
C ARG A 79 2.34 -6.78 2.47
N ALA A 80 1.66 -5.74 1.99
CA ALA A 80 2.00 -4.36 2.30
C ALA A 80 1.83 -4.04 3.80
N ILE A 81 0.75 -4.52 4.42
CA ILE A 81 0.50 -4.38 5.86
C ILE A 81 1.58 -5.11 6.67
N ASP A 82 1.93 -6.35 6.30
CA ASP A 82 3.00 -7.11 6.97
C ASP A 82 4.34 -6.39 6.90
N SER A 83 4.65 -5.78 5.75
CA SER A 83 5.87 -4.99 5.59
C SER A 83 5.82 -3.71 6.43
N LEU A 84 4.71 -2.98 6.47
CA LEU A 84 4.55 -1.81 7.35
C LEU A 84 4.73 -2.18 8.84
N TYR A 85 4.24 -3.35 9.25
CA TYR A 85 4.45 -3.86 10.60
C TYR A 85 5.94 -4.10 10.91
N ARG A 86 6.71 -4.63 9.94
CA ARG A 86 8.17 -4.82 10.06
C ARG A 86 8.94 -3.50 10.14
N HIS A 87 8.55 -2.49 9.37
CA HIS A 87 9.08 -1.12 9.49
C HIS A 87 8.78 -0.47 10.86
N GLY A 88 7.79 -1.00 11.60
CA GLY A 88 7.54 -0.68 13.00
C GLY A 88 6.29 0.17 13.23
N GLN A 89 6.08 0.51 14.50
CA GLN A 89 4.82 1.09 14.99
C GLN A 89 4.51 2.45 14.36
N ALA A 90 5.51 3.26 14.04
CA ALA A 90 5.29 4.56 13.39
C ALA A 90 4.67 4.38 12.00
N SER A 91 5.19 3.45 11.19
CA SER A 91 4.68 3.17 9.85
C SER A 91 3.28 2.58 9.88
N LEU A 92 2.99 1.67 10.82
CA LEU A 92 1.64 1.15 11.02
C LEU A 92 0.66 2.23 11.51
N GLY A 93 1.11 3.14 12.39
CA GLY A 93 0.32 4.28 12.84
C GLY A 93 -0.14 5.17 11.69
N ARG A 94 0.75 5.48 10.75
CA ARG A 94 0.42 6.26 9.54
C ARG A 94 -0.63 5.58 8.67
N LEU A 95 -0.59 4.25 8.54
CA LEU A 95 -1.64 3.50 7.83
C LEU A 95 -3.00 3.67 8.52
N VAL A 96 -3.04 3.51 9.85
CA VAL A 96 -4.28 3.67 10.63
C VAL A 96 -4.84 5.09 10.51
N GLU A 97 -3.98 6.10 10.60
CA GLU A 97 -4.36 7.51 10.41
C GLU A 97 -4.97 7.75 9.03
N ARG A 98 -4.35 7.19 7.97
CA ARG A 98 -4.86 7.31 6.59
C ARG A 98 -6.24 6.67 6.44
N LEU A 99 -6.42 5.46 6.96
CA LEU A 99 -7.70 4.76 6.95
C LEU A 99 -8.79 5.52 7.73
N ALA A 100 -8.43 6.12 8.87
CA ALA A 100 -9.35 6.93 9.67
C ALA A 100 -9.75 8.23 8.96
N GLY A 101 -8.80 8.89 8.28
CA GLY A 101 -9.05 10.08 7.46
C GLY A 101 -10.03 9.80 6.31
N ASP A 102 -9.80 8.75 5.54
CA ASP A 102 -10.65 8.40 4.39
C ASP A 102 -12.08 8.01 4.82
N ALA A 103 -12.22 7.39 6.00
CA ALA A 103 -13.52 7.09 6.60
C ALA A 103 -14.29 8.37 6.97
N ALA A 104 -13.61 9.38 7.52
CA ALA A 104 -14.22 10.67 7.86
C ALA A 104 -14.70 11.43 6.61
N GLU A 105 -13.90 11.45 5.54
CA GLU A 105 -14.27 12.07 4.26
C GLU A 105 -15.45 11.38 3.55
N THR A 106 -15.61 10.08 3.77
CA THR A 106 -16.73 9.29 3.23
C THR A 106 -18.02 9.51 4.04
N GLY A 107 -17.90 9.72 5.36
CA GLY A 107 -19.04 10.04 6.24
C GLY A 107 -19.66 11.42 5.97
N ASP A 108 -18.84 12.42 5.70
CA ASP A 108 -19.28 13.81 5.43
C ASP A 108 -20.14 13.91 4.15
N ARG A 109 -19.77 13.19 3.09
CA ARG A 109 -20.53 13.13 1.82
C ARG A 109 -21.91 12.49 1.94
N ARG A 110 -22.16 11.66 2.96
CA ARG A 110 -23.46 11.04 3.22
C ARG A 110 -24.38 11.88 4.11
N GLY A 111 -23.83 12.82 4.89
CA GLY A 111 -24.60 13.73 5.75
C GLY A 111 -25.19 14.95 5.03
N GLY A 112 -24.55 15.40 3.94
CA GLY A 112 -24.93 16.63 3.23
C GLY A 112 -26.13 16.56 2.28
N HIS A 113 -26.59 15.36 1.90
CA HIS A 113 -27.65 15.19 0.87
C HIS A 113 -29.08 15.02 1.42
N GLN A 114 -29.29 14.98 2.74
CA GLN A 114 -30.60 14.70 3.33
C GLN A 114 -31.35 15.92 3.89
N LEU A 115 -30.77 17.13 3.86
CA LEU A 115 -31.37 18.31 4.52
C LEU A 115 -31.90 19.40 3.57
N ARG A 116 -32.16 19.11 2.28
CA ARG A 116 -32.69 20.12 1.33
C ARG A 116 -34.04 19.78 0.67
N ARG A 117 -34.86 18.91 1.27
CA ARG A 117 -36.22 18.66 0.77
C ARG A 117 -37.28 18.59 1.86
N HIS A 118 -37.32 19.52 2.80
CA HIS A 118 -38.56 19.79 3.55
C HIS A 118 -38.55 21.22 4.12
N HIS A 119 -38.59 22.24 3.27
CA HIS A 119 -39.17 23.52 3.69
C HIS A 119 -39.88 24.24 2.53
N LEU A 120 -41.17 24.49 2.80
CA LEU A 120 -42.00 25.59 2.29
C LEU A 120 -42.57 25.45 0.87
N ARG A 121 -43.75 24.83 0.78
CA ARG A 121 -44.83 25.38 -0.05
C ARG A 121 -45.83 26.05 0.89
N ALA A 122 -46.05 27.33 0.62
CA ALA A 122 -47.11 28.17 1.16
C ALA A 122 -48.49 27.70 0.68
#